data_AF-A0A7R8ZNW1-F1
#
_entry.id   AF-A0A7R8ZNW1-F1
#
_cell.length_a   1.000
_cell.length_b   1.000
_cell.length_c   1.000
_cell.angle_alpha   90.00
_cell.angle_beta   90.00
_cell.angle_gamma   90.00
#
_symmetry.space_group_name_H-M   'P 1'
#
loop_
_entity.id
_entity.type
_entity.pdbx_description
1 polymer ?
#
loop_
_entity_poly.entity_id
_entity_poly.type
_entity_poly.pdbx_seq_one_letter_code
_entity_poly.pdbx_strand_id
1 'polypeptide(L)'
;MYKSLVRDGSTRNENNFLKYTTSAVNSLGSGYDYSSLMHYGKYYFAKGTLPTITPKDPSATIGQRDGLSDSDVCQLRKLYGCWFWWSC
;
A
#
# COMPACT_ATOMS: atom_id res chain seq x y z
N MET A 1 6.87 -6.01 -0.47
CA MET A 1 6.46 -4.75 -1.14
C MET A 1 6.15 -4.97 -2.62
N TYR A 2 7.09 -5.13 -3.56
CA TYR A 2 6.73 -5.52 -4.96
C TYR A 2 7.88 -6.23 -5.70
N LYS A 3 7.54 -7.06 -6.69
CA LYS A 3 8.49 -7.75 -7.58
C LYS A 3 9.00 -6.80 -8.68
N SER A 4 8.15 -5.92 -9.18
CA SER A 4 8.49 -4.87 -10.15
C SER A 4 7.51 -3.69 -10.05
N LEU A 5 8.05 -2.47 -10.24
CA LEU A 5 7.28 -1.30 -10.65
C LEU A 5 7.62 -1.06 -12.11
N VAL A 6 6.66 -1.24 -13.01
CA VAL A 6 6.90 -0.97 -14.43
C VAL A 6 6.89 0.54 -14.62
N ARG A 7 8.04 1.11 -14.98
CA ARG A 7 8.21 2.56 -15.25
C ARG A 7 7.54 3.03 -16.54
N ASP A 8 6.95 2.12 -17.32
CA ASP A 8 6.11 2.48 -18.48
C ASP A 8 4.70 2.99 -18.08
N GLY A 9 4.51 3.41 -16.82
CA GLY A 9 3.38 4.28 -16.48
C GLY A 9 3.50 5.60 -17.25
N SER A 10 2.39 6.29 -17.50
CA SER A 10 2.43 7.64 -18.09
C SER A 10 3.46 8.49 -17.34
N THR A 11 4.43 9.09 -18.05
CA THR A 11 5.55 9.88 -17.47
C THR A 11 5.09 10.93 -16.45
N ARG A 12 3.84 11.38 -16.57
CA ARG A 12 3.18 12.32 -15.65
C ARG A 12 2.87 11.75 -14.26
N ASN A 13 2.81 10.43 -14.11
CA ASN A 13 2.37 9.74 -12.88
C ASN A 13 3.50 8.98 -12.17
N GLU A 14 4.74 9.05 -12.65
CA GLU A 14 5.88 8.34 -12.06
C GLU A 14 6.11 8.73 -10.59
N ASN A 15 5.84 9.99 -10.26
CA ASN A 15 5.96 10.53 -8.90
C ASN A 15 5.05 9.81 -7.88
N ASN A 16 3.95 9.21 -8.33
CA ASN A 16 3.02 8.46 -7.45
C ASN A 16 3.63 7.17 -6.88
N PHE A 17 4.75 6.72 -7.45
CA PHE A 17 5.45 5.50 -7.05
C PHE A 17 6.76 5.76 -6.31
N LEU A 18 7.10 7.04 -6.07
CA LEU A 18 8.28 7.40 -5.29
C LEU A 18 8.09 6.96 -3.84
N LYS A 19 9.13 6.33 -3.30
CA LYS A 19 9.15 5.90 -1.90
C LYS A 19 9.55 7.06 -1.03
N TYR A 20 8.83 7.25 0.06
CA TYR A 20 9.29 8.09 1.15
C TYR A 20 10.47 7.45 1.88
N THR A 21 11.32 8.29 2.45
CA THR A 21 12.43 7.86 3.30
C THR A 21 11.92 7.36 4.64
N THR A 22 12.74 6.56 5.35
CA THR A 22 12.42 6.09 6.71
C THR A 22 12.32 7.21 7.73
N SER A 23 12.89 8.38 7.45
CA SER A 23 12.74 9.59 8.27
C SER A 23 11.38 10.28 8.11
N ALA A 24 10.70 10.06 6.98
CA ALA A 24 9.42 10.69 6.66
C ALA A 24 8.20 9.80 6.98
N VAL A 25 8.41 8.50 7.23
CA VAL A 25 7.34 7.53 7.48
C VAL A 25 7.63 6.73 8.74
N ASN A 26 6.60 6.56 9.57
CA ASN A 26 6.63 5.67 10.72
C ASN A 26 5.55 4.59 10.57
N SER A 27 5.96 3.33 10.42
CA SER A 27 5.02 2.20 10.27
C SER A 27 4.34 1.80 11.57
N LEU A 28 4.76 2.34 12.73
CA LEU A 28 4.23 2.00 14.06
C LEU A 28 4.29 0.48 14.35
N GLY A 29 5.37 -0.16 13.87
CA GLY A 29 5.59 -1.60 13.98
C GLY A 29 4.70 -2.48 13.08
N SER A 30 3.90 -1.88 12.20
CA SER A 30 3.00 -2.62 11.29
C SER A 30 3.77 -3.16 10.08
N GLY A 31 3.50 -4.40 9.70
CA GLY A 31 4.03 -5.02 8.48
C GLY A 31 3.45 -4.38 7.20
N TYR A 32 3.98 -4.77 6.04
CA TYR A 32 3.41 -4.31 4.77
C TYR A 32 2.13 -5.08 4.44
N ASP A 33 1.01 -4.37 4.38
CA ASP A 33 -0.29 -4.97 4.10
C ASP A 33 -0.68 -4.77 2.62
N TYR A 34 -0.80 -5.88 1.88
CA TYR A 34 -1.28 -5.88 0.50
C TYR A 34 -2.78 -5.58 0.39
N SER A 35 -3.54 -5.88 1.46
CA SER A 35 -4.98 -5.66 1.56
C SER A 35 -5.36 -4.28 2.09
N SER A 36 -4.37 -3.44 2.43
CA SER A 36 -4.62 -2.07 2.89
C SER A 36 -5.47 -1.31 1.89
N LEU A 37 -6.45 -0.54 2.39
CA LEU A 37 -7.29 0.34 1.58
C LEU A 37 -6.44 1.35 0.79
N MET A 38 -5.29 1.73 1.36
CA MET A 38 -4.34 2.68 0.78
C MET A 38 -3.46 2.04 -0.30
N HIS A 39 -3.45 0.72 -0.45
CA HIS A 39 -2.65 0.06 -1.47
C HIS A 39 -3.27 0.28 -2.86
N TYR A 40 -2.46 0.68 -3.84
CA TYR A 40 -2.89 0.78 -5.24
C TYR A 40 -3.12 -0.60 -5.87
N GLY A 41 -4.04 -0.66 -6.83
CA GLY A 41 -4.27 -1.88 -7.61
C GLY A 41 -3.21 -2.12 -8.67
N LYS A 42 -3.23 -3.33 -9.25
CA LYS A 42 -2.25 -3.83 -10.23
C LYS A 42 -2.04 -2.93 -11.45
N TYR A 43 -3.10 -2.27 -11.93
CA TYR A 43 -3.10 -1.49 -13.18
C TYR A 43 -3.20 0.02 -12.98
N TYR A 44 -3.05 0.52 -11.75
CA TYR A 44 -3.15 1.95 -11.48
C TYR A 44 -2.05 2.71 -12.24
N PHE A 45 -2.45 3.73 -12.99
CA PHE A 45 -1.56 4.56 -13.82
C PHE A 45 -0.80 3.81 -14.94
N ALA A 46 -1.20 2.57 -15.25
CA ALA A 46 -0.63 1.80 -16.35
C ALA A 46 -0.87 2.47 -17.70
N LYS A 47 0.12 2.39 -18.59
CA LYS A 47 -0.04 2.68 -20.01
C LYS A 47 -0.22 1.34 -20.73
N GLY A 48 -1.39 1.14 -21.32
CA GLY A 48 -1.72 -0.14 -21.97
C GLY A 48 -2.10 -1.24 -20.98
N THR A 49 -1.73 -2.47 -21.29
CA THR A 49 -2.25 -3.68 -20.60
C THR A 49 -1.29 -4.27 -19.57
N LEU A 50 -0.09 -3.72 -19.45
CA LEU A 50 0.90 -4.22 -18.49
C LEU A 50 0.64 -3.66 -17.09
N PRO A 51 0.79 -4.48 -16.04
CA PRO A 51 0.62 -4.02 -14.66
C PRO A 51 1.76 -3.10 -14.23
N THR A 52 1.43 -2.03 -13.52
CA THR A 52 2.41 -1.14 -12.89
C THR A 52 2.91 -1.69 -11.58
N ILE A 53 2.09 -2.42 -10.83
CA ILE A 53 2.45 -3.03 -9.55
C ILE A 53 2.25 -4.54 -9.60
N THR A 54 3.29 -5.29 -9.29
CA THR A 54 3.21 -6.75 -9.10
C THR A 54 3.64 -7.12 -7.68
N PRO A 55 2.77 -7.72 -6.85
CA PRO A 55 3.13 -8.21 -5.52
C PRO A 55 4.32 -9.18 -5.56
N LYS A 56 5.10 -9.23 -4.46
CA LYS A 56 6.15 -10.27 -4.32
C LYS A 56 5.53 -11.64 -3.99
N ASP A 57 4.47 -11.62 -3.20
CA ASP A 57 3.66 -12.79 -2.91
C ASP A 57 2.66 -12.98 -4.06
N PRO A 58 2.76 -14.06 -4.84
CA PRO A 58 1.88 -14.28 -5.99
C PRO A 58 0.42 -14.56 -5.61
N SER A 59 0.14 -14.91 -4.34
CA SER A 59 -1.21 -15.15 -3.83
C SER A 59 -1.90 -13.88 -3.33
N ALA A 60 -1.15 -12.80 -3.12
CA ALA A 60 -1.67 -11.56 -2.58
C ALA A 60 -2.56 -10.82 -3.61
N THR A 61 -3.74 -10.42 -3.17
CA THR A 61 -4.62 -9.50 -3.91
C THR A 61 -4.35 -8.06 -3.46
N ILE A 62 -4.34 -7.10 -4.38
CA ILE A 62 -4.05 -5.69 -4.11
C ILE A 62 -5.10 -4.77 -4.73
N GLY A 63 -5.34 -3.62 -4.09
CA GLY A 63 -6.21 -2.57 -4.62
C GLY A 63 -7.69 -2.70 -4.28
N GLN A 64 -8.03 -3.45 -3.23
CA GLN A 64 -9.41 -3.51 -2.72
C GLN A 64 -9.90 -2.12 -2.29
N ARG A 65 -11.20 -1.87 -2.40
CA ARG A 65 -11.86 -0.62 -1.99
C ARG A 65 -13.13 -0.87 -1.16
N ASP A 66 -13.23 -2.05 -0.56
CA ASP A 66 -14.40 -2.50 0.20
C ASP A 66 -14.40 -1.95 1.62
N GLY A 67 -13.21 -1.68 2.19
CA GLY A 67 -13.10 -1.12 3.54
C GLY A 67 -11.68 -1.08 4.07
N LEU A 68 -11.52 -0.63 5.31
CA LEU A 68 -10.24 -0.67 6.02
C LEU A 68 -9.87 -2.13 6.34
N SER A 69 -8.60 -2.49 6.12
CA SER A 69 -8.06 -3.74 6.64
C SER A 69 -7.89 -3.68 8.17
N ASP A 70 -7.72 -4.84 8.81
CA ASP A 70 -7.37 -4.90 10.23
C ASP A 70 -6.06 -4.15 10.53
N SER A 71 -5.10 -4.20 9.60
CA SER A 71 -3.82 -3.49 9.72
C SER A 71 -4.00 -1.98 9.62
N ASP A 72 -4.87 -1.48 8.73
CA ASP A 72 -5.19 -0.05 8.61
C ASP A 72 -5.82 0.47 9.90
N VAL A 73 -6.83 -0.25 10.42
CA VAL A 73 -7.50 0.10 11.69
C VAL A 73 -6.50 0.11 12.83
N CYS A 74 -5.62 -0.90 12.89
CA CYS A 74 -4.61 -0.98 13.92
C CYS A 74 -3.63 0.20 13.87
N GLN A 75 -3.08 0.47 12.69
CA GLN A 75 -2.09 1.53 12.51
C GLN A 75 -2.70 2.89 12.85
N LEU A 76 -3.96 3.12 12.47
CA LEU A 76 -4.70 4.34 12.81
C LEU A 76 -4.89 4.48 14.33
N ARG A 77 -5.31 3.40 15.03
CA ARG A 77 -5.46 3.40 16.49
C ARG A 77 -4.15 3.71 17.20
N LYS A 78 -3.04 3.13 16.74
CA LYS A 78 -1.70 3.42 17.27
C LYS A 78 -1.29 4.88 17.02
N LEU A 79 -1.58 5.41 15.84
CA LEU A 79 -1.22 6.78 15.46
C LEU A 79 -1.95 7.82 16.33
N TYR A 80 -3.22 7.58 16.64
CA TYR A 80 -4.06 8.53 17.40
C TYR A 80 -4.20 8.20 18.89
N GLY A 81 -3.48 7.19 19.41
CA GLY A 81 -3.50 6.85 20.83
C GLY A 81 -4.84 6.32 21.34
N CYS A 82 -5.59 5.59 20.51
CA CYS A 82 -6.88 5.02 20.89
C CYS A 82 -6.69 3.85 21.88
N TRP A 83 -6.63 4.16 23.17
CA TRP A 83 -6.24 3.24 24.26
C TRP A 83 -7.34 2.24 24.66
N PHE A 84 -8.60 2.46 24.30
CA PHE A 84 -9.73 1.69 24.82
C PHE A 84 -10.08 0.41 24.01
N TRP A 85 -9.30 0.10 22.97
CA TRP A 85 -9.50 -1.09 22.13
C TRP A 85 -8.19 -1.88 22.08
N TRP A 86 -7.93 -2.68 23.13
CA TRP A 86 -6.69 -3.41 23.42
C TRP A 86 -6.40 -4.63 22.52
N SER A 87 -6.73 -4.56 21.25
CA SER A 87 -6.31 -5.59 20.31
C SER A 87 -6.32 -5.04 18.89
N CYS A 88 -5.14 -4.66 18.45
CA CYS A 88 -4.57 -5.31 17.29
C CYS A 88 -3.68 -6.46 17.78
#